data_AF-A0AAV3PQG3-F1
#
_entry.id   AF-A0AAV3PQG3-F1
#
_cell.length_a   1.000
_cell.length_b   1.000
_cell.length_c   1.000
_cell.angle_alpha   90.00
_cell.angle_beta   90.00
_cell.angle_gamma   90.00
#
_symmetry.space_group_name_H-M   'P 1'
#
loop_
_entity.id
_entity.type
_entity.pdbx_description
1 polymer ?
#
loop_
_entity_poly.entity_id
_entity_poly.type
_entity_poly.pdbx_seq_one_letter_code
_entity_poly.pdbx_strand_id
1 'polypeptide(L)'
;MAGHTRPHFILFGSSIVQFSFSHEGWGAILADLYSRKVISSSYRGWNSRRALEVLDKVFPKDAIVQPSLVILYFGGNDASLPHPSGIGPHVPLDVFVENMKKIALHLKSLSDSTRVIFLSCPPVNEEQVRETMGKNVLKSNVTCKMYSDACVELCHEMDVKVVDLFNVIRRHNGWLSTCFTDGVHLTSEGSKVVVEEILKVLSDANWEPSLHWKSMPTEFDEDSPYYCVGPDGITAKNLSHVPLSWQEPWTNSDCFAKPTALLALCYFSINPFNVPGWLLALIALMHLRNNYK
;
A
#
# COMPACT_ATOMS: atom_id res chain seq x y z
N MET A 1 -28.99 0.00 -20.03
CA MET A 1 -28.56 0.73 -18.82
C MET A 1 -27.16 0.24 -18.49
N ALA A 2 -26.13 1.05 -18.70
CA ALA A 2 -24.81 0.72 -18.17
C ALA A 2 -24.92 0.90 -16.66
N GLY A 3 -25.03 -0.19 -15.90
CA GLY A 3 -24.93 -0.12 -14.44
C GLY A 3 -23.60 0.55 -14.09
N HIS A 4 -23.58 1.36 -13.02
CA HIS A 4 -22.35 1.99 -12.54
C HIS A 4 -21.27 0.91 -12.36
N THR A 5 -20.28 0.87 -13.25
CA THR A 5 -19.16 -0.06 -13.13
C THR A 5 -18.26 0.45 -12.03
N ARG A 6 -18.07 -0.38 -11.01
CA ARG A 6 -17.14 -0.12 -9.90
C ARG A 6 -15.77 0.26 -10.45
N PRO A 7 -15.11 1.31 -9.91
CA PRO A 7 -13.70 1.54 -10.18
C PRO A 7 -12.89 0.29 -9.83
N HIS A 8 -12.03 -0.15 -10.76
CA HIS A 8 -11.17 -1.30 -10.56
C HIS A 8 -9.73 -0.86 -10.37
N PHE A 9 -9.15 -1.26 -9.24
CA PHE A 9 -7.77 -0.99 -8.88
C PHE A 9 -6.98 -2.28 -9.06
N ILE A 10 -5.95 -2.25 -9.90
CA ILE A 10 -5.14 -3.42 -10.19
C ILE A 10 -3.76 -3.23 -9.55
N LEU A 11 -3.38 -4.17 -8.69
CA LEU A 11 -2.02 -4.28 -8.17
C LEU A 11 -1.24 -5.23 -9.08
N PHE A 12 -0.26 -4.72 -9.82
CA PHE A 12 0.48 -5.48 -10.84
C PHE A 12 1.97 -5.61 -10.49
N GLY A 13 2.48 -6.82 -10.29
CA GLY A 13 3.90 -6.94 -9.94
C GLY A 13 4.39 -8.33 -9.62
N SER A 14 5.54 -8.38 -8.95
CA SER A 14 6.16 -9.64 -8.51
C SER A 14 5.75 -10.02 -7.08
N SER A 15 6.62 -10.68 -6.33
CA SER A 15 6.32 -11.23 -5.01
C SER A 15 5.95 -10.21 -3.94
N ILE A 16 6.47 -8.97 -3.99
CA ILE A 16 6.05 -7.88 -3.07
C ILE A 16 4.55 -7.56 -3.24
N VAL A 17 4.03 -7.66 -4.46
CA VAL A 17 2.59 -7.51 -4.74
C VAL A 17 1.84 -8.80 -4.45
N GLN A 18 2.39 -9.96 -4.80
CA GLN A 18 1.70 -11.23 -4.55
C GLN A 18 1.49 -11.49 -3.06
N PHE A 19 2.46 -11.17 -2.23
CA PHE A 19 2.40 -11.38 -0.78
C PHE A 19 1.72 -10.22 -0.04
N SER A 20 1.36 -9.14 -0.74
CA SER A 20 0.75 -7.96 -0.13
C SER A 20 -0.64 -8.22 0.47
N PHE A 21 -1.27 -9.34 0.16
CA PHE A 21 -2.60 -9.70 0.70
C PHE A 21 -2.52 -10.60 1.94
N SER A 22 -1.32 -11.01 2.35
CA SER A 22 -1.11 -11.89 3.49
C SER A 22 -0.68 -11.10 4.72
N HIS A 23 -1.03 -11.57 5.92
CA HIS A 23 -0.51 -11.08 7.21
C HIS A 23 -0.53 -9.54 7.36
N GLU A 24 -1.70 -8.93 7.12
CA GLU A 24 -1.87 -7.45 7.16
C GLU A 24 -0.95 -6.71 6.17
N GLY A 25 -0.66 -7.35 5.04
CA GLY A 25 0.11 -6.73 3.97
C GLY A 25 -0.60 -5.53 3.34
N TRP A 26 0.17 -4.71 2.63
CA TRP A 26 -0.30 -3.42 2.12
C TRP A 26 -1.47 -3.54 1.14
N GLY A 27 -1.53 -4.63 0.35
CA GLY A 27 -2.65 -4.91 -0.53
C GLY A 27 -3.91 -5.36 0.21
N ALA A 28 -3.78 -6.08 1.32
CA ALA A 28 -4.92 -6.41 2.18
C ALA A 28 -5.50 -5.15 2.83
N ILE A 29 -4.64 -4.25 3.32
CA ILE A 29 -5.07 -2.96 3.89
C ILE A 29 -5.80 -2.12 2.83
N LEU A 30 -5.24 -1.99 1.62
CA LEU A 30 -5.93 -1.30 0.52
C LEU A 30 -7.25 -1.99 0.16
N ALA A 31 -7.29 -3.33 0.10
CA ALA A 31 -8.52 -4.05 -0.21
C ALA A 31 -9.63 -3.83 0.84
N ASP A 32 -9.27 -3.67 2.12
CA ASP A 32 -10.20 -3.29 3.19
C ASP A 32 -10.73 -1.86 2.98
N LEU A 33 -9.82 -0.89 2.82
CA LEU A 33 -10.16 0.53 2.63
C LEU A 33 -11.05 0.78 1.40
N TYR A 34 -10.77 0.09 0.29
CA TYR A 34 -11.51 0.26 -0.97
C TYR A 34 -12.65 -0.76 -1.15
N SER A 35 -12.83 -1.69 -0.22
CA SER A 35 -13.98 -2.60 -0.10
C SER A 35 -14.50 -3.17 -1.43
N ARG A 36 -13.78 -4.19 -1.96
CA ARG A 36 -14.08 -4.95 -3.20
C ARG A 36 -13.70 -4.29 -4.53
N LYS A 37 -12.86 -3.26 -4.50
CA LYS A 37 -12.36 -2.57 -5.72
C LYS A 37 -10.93 -2.96 -6.12
N VAL A 38 -10.18 -3.67 -5.27
CA VAL A 38 -8.76 -4.00 -5.47
C VAL A 38 -8.59 -5.45 -5.93
N ILE A 39 -7.87 -5.66 -7.02
CA ILE A 39 -7.57 -6.96 -7.64
C ILE A 39 -6.05 -7.10 -7.77
N SER A 40 -5.53 -8.30 -7.47
CA SER A 40 -4.11 -8.62 -7.66
C SER A 40 -3.88 -9.32 -9.00
N SER A 41 -2.95 -8.79 -9.80
CA SER A 41 -2.39 -9.45 -10.98
C SER A 41 -0.88 -9.57 -10.76
N SER A 42 -0.46 -10.57 -9.97
CA SER A 42 0.93 -10.63 -9.50
C SER A 42 1.54 -12.01 -9.56
N TYR A 43 2.84 -12.04 -9.82
CA TYR A 43 3.57 -13.23 -10.23
C TYR A 43 4.96 -13.27 -9.61
N ARG A 44 5.11 -14.03 -8.52
CA ARG A 44 6.38 -14.23 -7.82
C ARG A 44 7.48 -14.65 -8.77
N GLY A 45 8.65 -14.02 -8.58
CA GLY A 45 9.86 -14.31 -9.34
C GLY A 45 9.93 -13.62 -10.71
N TRP A 46 8.86 -12.95 -11.16
CA TRP A 46 8.90 -12.20 -12.40
C TRP A 46 9.76 -10.93 -12.28
N ASN A 47 10.41 -10.59 -13.39
CA ASN A 47 11.10 -9.33 -13.63
C ASN A 47 10.33 -8.53 -14.71
N SER A 48 10.83 -7.34 -15.06
CA SER A 48 10.19 -6.45 -16.05
C SER A 48 10.01 -7.09 -17.43
N ARG A 49 10.91 -8.00 -17.87
CA ARG A 49 10.77 -8.70 -19.16
C ARG A 49 9.50 -9.56 -19.21
N ARG A 50 9.30 -10.37 -18.17
CA ARG A 50 8.12 -11.24 -18.05
C ARG A 50 6.82 -10.45 -17.95
N ALA A 51 6.86 -9.32 -17.27
CA ALA A 51 5.72 -8.40 -17.20
C ALA A 51 5.34 -7.88 -18.59
N LEU A 52 6.33 -7.43 -19.38
CA LEU A 52 6.12 -6.88 -20.71
C LEU A 52 5.54 -7.92 -21.68
N GLU A 53 5.99 -9.17 -21.62
CA GLU A 53 5.51 -10.28 -22.49
C GLU A 53 4.01 -10.58 -22.36
N VAL A 54 3.41 -10.28 -21.22
CA VAL A 54 1.98 -10.56 -20.97
C VAL A 54 1.13 -9.31 -20.84
N LEU A 55 1.71 -8.14 -21.09
CA LEU A 55 1.07 -6.87 -20.77
C LEU A 55 -0.27 -6.69 -21.49
N ASP A 56 -0.35 -7.04 -22.78
CA ASP A 56 -1.60 -7.01 -23.55
C ASP A 56 -2.63 -8.05 -23.07
N LYS A 57 -2.19 -9.14 -22.44
CA LYS A 57 -3.08 -10.17 -21.90
C LYS A 57 -3.66 -9.75 -20.55
N VAL A 58 -2.86 -9.07 -19.73
CA VAL A 58 -3.29 -8.57 -18.42
C VAL A 58 -4.10 -7.29 -18.56
N PHE A 59 -3.72 -6.42 -19.50
CA PHE A 59 -4.36 -5.14 -19.77
C PHE A 59 -4.69 -4.99 -21.26
N PRO A 60 -5.69 -5.74 -21.76
CA PRO A 60 -6.14 -5.59 -23.14
C PRO A 60 -6.75 -4.20 -23.37
N LYS A 61 -6.32 -3.52 -24.44
CA LYS A 61 -6.78 -2.15 -24.75
C LYS A 61 -8.26 -2.11 -25.17
N ASP A 62 -8.77 -3.23 -25.67
CA ASP A 62 -10.16 -3.43 -26.09
C ASP A 62 -11.06 -3.99 -24.97
N ALA A 63 -10.56 -4.06 -23.72
CA ALA A 63 -11.38 -4.44 -22.57
C ALA A 63 -12.58 -3.49 -22.42
N ILE A 64 -13.77 -4.05 -22.17
CA ILE A 64 -15.01 -3.28 -21.94
C ILE A 64 -14.86 -2.32 -20.75
N VAL A 65 -14.11 -2.74 -19.72
CA VAL A 65 -13.87 -1.95 -18.51
C VAL A 65 -12.36 -1.86 -18.30
N GLN A 66 -11.84 -0.64 -18.37
CA GLN A 66 -10.45 -0.33 -18.07
C GLN A 66 -10.25 -0.03 -16.57
N PRO A 67 -9.07 -0.31 -15.99
CA PRO A 67 -8.81 -0.01 -14.59
C PRO A 67 -8.78 1.50 -14.35
N SER A 68 -9.33 1.92 -13.20
CA SER A 68 -9.23 3.32 -12.75
C SER A 68 -7.87 3.62 -12.15
N LEU A 69 -7.25 2.63 -11.49
CA LEU A 69 -5.91 2.72 -10.92
C LEU A 69 -5.12 1.46 -11.21
N VAL A 70 -3.86 1.63 -11.60
CA VAL A 70 -2.86 0.56 -11.61
C VAL A 70 -1.71 0.96 -10.71
N ILE A 71 -1.47 0.18 -9.65
CA ILE A 71 -0.28 0.31 -8.81
C ILE A 71 0.66 -0.83 -9.20
N LEU A 72 1.85 -0.51 -9.71
CA LEU A 72 2.76 -1.53 -10.22
C LEU A 72 4.14 -1.56 -9.59
N TYR A 73 4.72 -2.75 -9.53
CA TYR A 73 6.03 -3.00 -8.96
C TYR A 73 6.82 -4.06 -9.74
N PHE A 74 7.89 -3.62 -10.39
CA PHE A 74 9.00 -4.42 -10.91
C PHE A 74 10.31 -3.67 -10.67
N GLY A 75 11.44 -4.38 -10.62
CA GLY A 75 12.74 -3.79 -10.28
C GLY A 75 13.50 -4.59 -9.23
N GLY A 76 12.83 -5.16 -8.22
CA GLY A 76 13.52 -5.92 -7.18
C GLY A 76 14.26 -7.15 -7.71
N ASN A 77 13.64 -7.90 -8.61
CA ASN A 77 14.25 -9.08 -9.25
C ASN A 77 15.24 -8.68 -10.36
N ASP A 78 14.90 -7.65 -11.11
CA ASP A 78 15.75 -7.04 -12.14
C ASP A 78 17.10 -6.59 -11.55
N ALA A 79 17.07 -5.99 -10.35
CA ALA A 79 18.23 -5.50 -9.61
C ALA A 79 19.10 -6.58 -8.96
N SER A 80 18.78 -7.87 -9.13
CA SER A 80 19.69 -8.93 -8.71
C SER A 80 21.02 -8.84 -9.45
N LEU A 81 22.14 -9.22 -8.82
CA LEU A 81 23.42 -9.25 -9.53
C LEU A 81 23.37 -10.32 -10.64
N PRO A 82 24.04 -10.07 -11.78
CA PRO A 82 24.12 -11.05 -12.85
C PRO A 82 24.83 -12.32 -12.37
N HIS A 83 24.23 -13.47 -12.65
CA HIS A 83 24.87 -14.76 -12.43
C HIS A 83 25.79 -15.11 -13.62
N PRO A 84 26.99 -15.69 -13.40
CA PRO A 84 27.92 -16.01 -14.49
C PRO A 84 27.38 -16.91 -15.60
N SER A 85 26.38 -17.77 -15.29
CA SER A 85 25.72 -18.60 -16.31
C SER A 85 24.81 -17.82 -17.27
N GLY A 86 24.54 -16.54 -16.99
CA GLY A 86 23.55 -15.73 -17.70
C GLY A 86 22.09 -16.07 -17.34
N ILE A 87 21.86 -17.10 -16.51
CA ILE A 87 20.53 -17.47 -16.02
C ILE A 87 20.23 -16.69 -14.75
N GLY A 88 19.05 -16.10 -14.66
CA GLY A 88 18.58 -15.49 -13.42
C GLY A 88 17.54 -14.39 -13.66
N PRO A 89 17.10 -13.74 -12.58
CA PRO A 89 16.11 -12.67 -12.66
C PRO A 89 16.67 -11.34 -13.17
N HIS A 90 18.01 -11.20 -13.22
CA HIS A 90 18.68 -9.95 -13.59
C HIS A 90 18.26 -9.44 -14.97
N VAL A 91 17.98 -8.14 -15.04
CA VAL A 91 17.72 -7.39 -16.26
C VAL A 91 18.65 -6.19 -16.25
N PRO A 92 19.54 -5.98 -17.23
CA PRO A 92 20.40 -4.80 -17.30
C PRO A 92 19.61 -3.49 -17.15
N LEU A 93 20.21 -2.48 -16.51
CA LEU A 93 19.51 -1.27 -16.07
C LEU A 93 18.84 -0.52 -17.22
N ASP A 94 19.53 -0.39 -18.36
CA ASP A 94 19.01 0.23 -19.58
C ASP A 94 17.79 -0.52 -20.14
N VAL A 95 17.86 -1.85 -20.18
CA VAL A 95 16.76 -2.72 -20.60
C VAL A 95 15.59 -2.65 -19.61
N PHE A 96 15.88 -2.58 -18.31
CA PHE A 96 14.85 -2.40 -17.28
C PHE A 96 14.10 -1.07 -17.49
N VAL A 97 14.83 0.04 -17.66
CA VAL A 97 14.23 1.36 -17.92
C VAL A 97 13.38 1.33 -19.19
N GLU A 98 13.88 0.71 -20.28
CA GLU A 98 13.12 0.57 -21.52
C GLU A 98 11.84 -0.25 -21.32
N ASN A 99 11.91 -1.36 -20.59
CA ASN A 99 10.74 -2.19 -20.28
C ASN A 99 9.71 -1.42 -19.47
N MET A 100 10.14 -0.74 -18.41
CA MET A 100 9.26 0.04 -17.54
C MET A 100 8.62 1.21 -18.32
N LYS A 101 9.35 1.83 -19.26
CA LYS A 101 8.83 2.87 -20.15
C LYS A 101 7.73 2.32 -21.06
N LYS A 102 7.94 1.16 -21.67
CA LYS A 102 6.91 0.49 -22.51
C LYS A 102 5.67 0.13 -21.69
N ILE A 103 5.86 -0.36 -20.46
CA ILE A 103 4.76 -0.67 -19.54
C ILE A 103 3.97 0.61 -19.20
N ALA A 104 4.65 1.70 -18.81
CA ALA A 104 4.01 2.98 -18.52
C ALA A 104 3.20 3.50 -19.72
N LEU A 105 3.78 3.51 -20.92
CA LEU A 105 3.11 3.96 -22.14
C LEU A 105 1.85 3.14 -22.43
N HIS A 106 1.92 1.82 -22.28
CA HIS A 106 0.77 0.95 -22.47
C HIS A 106 -0.36 1.25 -21.47
N LEU A 107 -0.03 1.31 -20.17
CA LEU A 107 -1.02 1.56 -19.11
C LEU A 107 -1.68 2.94 -19.24
N LYS A 108 -0.91 3.97 -19.60
CA LYS A 108 -1.44 5.32 -19.90
C LYS A 108 -2.36 5.33 -21.13
N SER A 109 -2.17 4.39 -22.05
CA SER A 109 -3.00 4.30 -23.27
C SER A 109 -4.29 3.49 -23.09
N LEU A 110 -4.54 2.91 -21.90
CA LEU A 110 -5.74 2.13 -21.63
C LEU A 110 -7.00 2.99 -21.66
N SER A 111 -6.96 4.15 -21.01
CA SER A 111 -8.01 5.16 -21.08
C SER A 111 -7.52 6.51 -20.56
N ASP A 112 -8.21 7.60 -20.90
CA ASP A 112 -7.91 8.95 -20.40
C ASP A 112 -8.11 9.09 -18.87
N SER A 113 -8.84 8.16 -18.24
CA SER A 113 -9.12 8.17 -16.81
C SER A 113 -8.29 7.17 -16.00
N THR A 114 -7.56 6.25 -16.67
CA THR A 114 -6.65 5.33 -15.98
C THR A 114 -5.50 6.10 -15.34
N ARG A 115 -5.33 5.89 -14.03
CA ARG A 115 -4.23 6.46 -13.25
C ARG A 115 -3.21 5.39 -12.92
N VAL A 116 -1.95 5.78 -12.82
CA VAL A 116 -0.83 4.86 -12.68
C VAL A 116 0.11 5.34 -11.58
N ILE A 117 0.44 4.44 -10.66
CA ILE A 117 1.43 4.63 -9.61
C ILE A 117 2.49 3.55 -9.74
N PHE A 118 3.76 3.95 -9.81
CA PHE A 118 4.89 3.03 -9.76
C PHE A 118 5.38 2.91 -8.32
N LEU A 119 5.75 1.70 -7.91
CA LEU A 119 6.53 1.46 -6.69
C LEU A 119 7.96 1.16 -7.12
N SER A 120 8.93 1.92 -6.62
CA SER A 120 10.35 1.71 -6.94
C SER A 120 10.91 0.45 -6.27
N CYS A 121 12.15 0.07 -6.59
CA CYS A 121 12.82 -1.05 -5.92
C CYS A 121 13.00 -0.74 -4.42
N PRO A 122 12.46 -1.55 -3.48
CA PRO A 122 12.67 -1.36 -2.05
C PRO A 122 14.14 -1.64 -1.68
N PRO A 123 14.59 -1.19 -0.49
CA PRO A 123 15.85 -1.63 0.06
C PRO A 123 15.71 -3.07 0.55
N VAL A 124 16.83 -3.71 0.90
CA VAL A 124 16.86 -5.08 1.45
C VAL A 124 17.69 -5.14 2.73
N ASN A 125 17.34 -6.03 3.64
CA ASN A 125 18.24 -6.42 4.72
C ASN A 125 19.19 -7.51 4.19
N GLU A 126 20.34 -7.08 3.67
CA GLU A 126 21.33 -7.98 3.05
C GLU A 126 21.84 -9.07 3.99
N GLU A 127 21.90 -8.81 5.30
CA GLU A 127 22.30 -9.81 6.29
C GLU A 127 21.24 -10.90 6.41
N GLN A 128 19.99 -10.51 6.65
CA GLN A 128 18.87 -11.43 6.74
C GLN A 128 18.70 -12.22 5.43
N VAL A 129 18.90 -11.59 4.26
CA VAL A 129 18.86 -12.30 2.96
C VAL A 129 19.90 -13.41 2.90
N ARG A 130 21.14 -13.18 3.35
CA ARG A 130 22.19 -14.21 3.39
C ARG A 130 21.83 -15.36 4.33
N GLU A 131 21.15 -15.07 5.43
CA GLU A 131 20.73 -16.06 6.42
C GLU A 131 19.54 -16.91 5.94
N THR A 132 18.53 -16.28 5.34
CA THR A 132 17.26 -16.93 4.96
C THR A 132 17.32 -17.61 3.60
N MET A 133 18.01 -17.00 2.64
CA MET A 133 18.05 -17.47 1.25
C MET A 133 19.43 -18.03 0.86
N GLY A 134 20.43 -17.87 1.73
CA GLY A 134 21.79 -18.37 1.54
C GLY A 134 22.76 -17.37 0.89
N LYS A 135 24.06 -17.66 1.04
CA LYS A 135 25.16 -16.77 0.61
C LYS A 135 25.24 -16.52 -0.90
N ASN A 136 24.59 -17.37 -1.70
CA ASN A 136 24.59 -17.26 -3.15
C ASN A 136 23.51 -16.29 -3.68
N VAL A 137 22.68 -15.70 -2.80
CA VAL A 137 21.70 -14.70 -3.23
C VAL A 137 22.37 -13.38 -3.57
N LEU A 138 22.17 -13.00 -4.82
CA LEU A 138 22.75 -11.85 -5.46
C LEU A 138 21.82 -10.64 -5.34
N LYS A 139 21.63 -10.10 -4.14
CA LYS A 139 20.90 -8.84 -3.90
C LYS A 139 21.73 -7.90 -3.03
N SER A 140 21.81 -6.63 -3.41
CA SER A 140 22.48 -5.59 -2.62
C SER A 140 21.72 -4.27 -2.70
N ASN A 141 21.85 -3.45 -1.66
CA ASN A 141 21.27 -2.11 -1.63
C ASN A 141 21.93 -1.18 -2.65
N VAL A 142 23.16 -1.47 -3.09
CA VAL A 142 23.82 -0.72 -4.17
C VAL A 142 23.02 -0.88 -5.47
N THR A 143 22.71 -2.12 -5.88
CA THR A 143 21.92 -2.32 -7.10
C THR A 143 20.46 -1.95 -6.90
N CYS A 144 19.83 -2.28 -5.76
CA CYS A 144 18.46 -1.86 -5.47
C CYS A 144 18.30 -0.33 -5.57
N LYS A 145 19.26 0.45 -5.06
CA LYS A 145 19.23 1.90 -5.19
C LYS A 145 19.34 2.37 -6.64
N MET A 146 20.26 1.80 -7.44
CA MET A 146 20.39 2.16 -8.86
C MET A 146 19.09 1.96 -9.64
N TYR A 147 18.39 0.84 -9.42
CA TYR A 147 17.11 0.56 -10.10
C TYR A 147 15.97 1.40 -9.53
N SER A 148 16.00 1.71 -8.23
CA SER A 148 15.03 2.64 -7.63
C SER A 148 15.14 4.03 -8.24
N ASP A 149 16.35 4.58 -8.27
CA ASP A 149 16.62 5.93 -8.77
C ASP A 149 16.23 6.04 -10.25
N ALA A 150 16.61 5.07 -11.08
CA ALA A 150 16.24 5.05 -12.50
C ALA A 150 14.72 4.92 -12.73
N CYS A 151 14.01 4.16 -11.87
CA CYS A 151 12.55 4.06 -11.93
C CYS A 151 11.88 5.40 -11.56
N VAL A 152 12.37 6.07 -10.51
CA VAL A 152 11.87 7.38 -10.07
C VAL A 152 12.11 8.44 -11.15
N GLU A 153 13.31 8.49 -11.71
CA GLU A 153 13.67 9.42 -12.80
C GLU A 153 12.76 9.22 -14.02
N LEU A 154 12.58 7.97 -14.47
CA LEU A 154 11.67 7.64 -15.56
C LEU A 154 10.23 8.10 -15.27
N CYS A 155 9.74 7.90 -14.04
CA CYS A 155 8.40 8.32 -13.66
C CYS A 155 8.23 9.85 -13.73
N HIS A 156 9.25 10.61 -13.31
CA HIS A 156 9.24 12.06 -13.46
C HIS A 156 9.24 12.50 -14.93
N GLU A 157 10.08 11.88 -15.78
CA GLU A 157 10.11 12.17 -17.22
C GLU A 157 8.77 11.90 -17.91
N MET A 158 8.05 10.88 -17.44
CA MET A 158 6.81 10.41 -18.06
C MET A 158 5.54 11.00 -17.45
N ASP A 159 5.67 11.87 -16.44
CA ASP A 159 4.55 12.34 -15.60
C ASP A 159 3.69 11.17 -15.10
N VAL A 160 4.34 10.23 -14.42
CA VAL A 160 3.72 9.10 -13.72
C VAL A 160 4.01 9.26 -12.24
N LYS A 161 3.01 9.04 -11.39
CA LYS A 161 3.22 9.11 -9.94
C LYS A 161 4.08 7.92 -9.48
N VAL A 162 4.96 8.16 -8.52
CA VAL A 162 5.88 7.13 -8.01
C VAL A 162 5.98 7.21 -6.49
N VAL A 163 6.05 6.03 -5.87
CA VAL A 163 6.43 5.85 -4.47
C VAL A 163 7.86 5.31 -4.45
N ASP A 164 8.79 6.13 -3.94
CA ASP A 164 10.18 5.75 -3.78
C ASP A 164 10.36 4.86 -2.54
N LEU A 165 10.03 3.57 -2.71
CA LEU A 165 10.10 2.56 -1.65
C LEU A 165 11.48 2.47 -1.02
N PHE A 166 12.55 2.70 -1.79
CA PHE A 166 13.92 2.65 -1.28
C PHE A 166 14.12 3.64 -0.13
N ASN A 167 13.73 4.89 -0.33
CA ASN A 167 13.91 5.93 0.68
C ASN A 167 12.78 5.93 1.71
N VAL A 168 11.54 5.65 1.29
CA VAL A 168 10.37 5.56 2.18
C VAL A 168 10.58 4.53 3.30
N ILE A 169 11.01 3.32 2.96
CA ILE A 169 11.25 2.26 3.96
C ILE A 169 12.42 2.65 4.88
N ARG A 170 13.51 3.21 4.34
CA ARG A 170 14.69 3.58 5.15
C ARG A 170 14.46 4.72 6.13
N ARG A 171 13.41 5.53 5.92
CA ARG A 171 12.99 6.56 6.89
C ARG A 171 12.31 5.96 8.12
N HIS A 172 11.84 4.72 8.06
CA HIS A 172 11.25 4.04 9.22
C HIS A 172 12.34 3.64 10.22
N ASN A 173 12.15 4.01 11.48
CA ASN A 173 13.09 3.67 12.54
C ASN A 173 13.14 2.15 12.75
N GLY A 174 14.34 1.57 12.69
CA GLY A 174 14.51 0.13 12.82
C GLY A 174 14.10 -0.68 11.58
N TRP A 175 13.97 -0.05 10.40
CA TRP A 175 13.51 -0.72 9.17
C TRP A 175 14.18 -2.06 8.85
N LEU A 176 15.48 -2.21 9.14
CA LEU A 176 16.20 -3.48 8.93
C LEU A 176 15.60 -4.64 9.72
N SER A 177 15.16 -4.42 10.96
CA SER A 177 14.63 -5.44 11.84
C SER A 177 13.10 -5.56 11.83
N THR A 178 12.40 -4.50 11.42
CA THR A 178 10.93 -4.45 11.49
C THR A 178 10.24 -4.60 10.15
N CYS A 179 10.83 -4.14 9.04
CA CYS A 179 10.12 -4.07 7.76
C CYS A 179 10.17 -5.35 6.93
N PHE A 180 11.06 -6.31 7.23
CA PHE A 180 11.24 -7.51 6.40
C PHE A 180 11.03 -8.83 7.15
N THR A 181 10.38 -9.76 6.46
CA THR A 181 10.16 -11.14 6.93
C THR A 181 11.38 -12.03 6.67
N ASP A 182 12.00 -11.86 5.50
CA ASP A 182 13.12 -12.68 5.02
C ASP A 182 14.29 -11.84 4.46
N GLY A 183 14.26 -10.53 4.72
CA GLY A 183 15.20 -9.55 4.20
C GLY A 183 14.80 -8.93 2.86
N VAL A 184 13.73 -9.40 2.22
CA VAL A 184 13.17 -8.84 0.98
C VAL A 184 11.68 -8.51 1.11
N HIS A 185 10.87 -9.47 1.57
CA HIS A 185 9.42 -9.33 1.60
C HIS A 185 8.94 -8.62 2.86
N LEU A 186 7.90 -7.80 2.71
CA LEU A 186 7.45 -6.89 3.76
C LEU A 186 6.70 -7.61 4.87
N THR A 187 6.89 -7.16 6.11
CA THR A 187 6.03 -7.45 7.26
C THR A 187 4.76 -6.60 7.22
N SER A 188 3.87 -6.77 8.22
CA SER A 188 2.76 -5.83 8.49
C SER A 188 3.30 -4.41 8.70
N GLU A 189 4.35 -4.22 9.50
CA GLU A 189 4.96 -2.90 9.75
C GLU A 189 5.55 -2.27 8.48
N GLY A 190 6.33 -3.03 7.70
CA GLY A 190 6.83 -2.56 6.41
C GLY A 190 5.70 -2.23 5.43
N SER A 191 4.60 -2.98 5.48
CA SER A 191 3.42 -2.75 4.66
C SER A 191 2.67 -1.46 5.03
N LYS A 192 2.54 -1.12 6.31
CA LYS A 192 1.90 0.12 6.74
C LYS A 192 2.60 1.36 6.17
N VAL A 193 3.94 1.36 6.21
CA VAL A 193 4.78 2.41 5.61
C VAL A 193 4.49 2.57 4.10
N VAL A 194 4.26 1.47 3.38
CA VAL A 194 3.91 1.51 1.95
C VAL A 194 2.50 2.08 1.74
N VAL A 195 1.52 1.67 2.55
CA VAL A 195 0.13 2.17 2.44
C VAL A 195 0.08 3.67 2.69
N GLU A 196 0.77 4.16 3.73
CA GLU A 196 0.83 5.59 4.06
C GLU A 196 1.27 6.42 2.86
N GLU A 197 2.38 6.04 2.22
CA GLU A 197 2.91 6.81 1.09
C GLU A 197 2.04 6.65 -0.17
N ILE A 198 1.39 5.49 -0.40
CA ILE A 198 0.41 5.32 -1.47
C ILE A 198 -0.80 6.25 -1.26
N LEU A 199 -1.36 6.30 -0.05
CA LEU A 199 -2.52 7.15 0.26
C LEU A 199 -2.16 8.63 0.14
N LYS A 200 -0.95 9.02 0.55
CA LYS A 200 -0.44 10.37 0.33
C LYS A 200 -0.37 10.73 -1.15
N VAL A 201 0.20 9.85 -1.98
CA VAL A 201 0.21 10.06 -3.45
C VAL A 201 -1.21 10.20 -3.99
N LEU A 202 -2.16 9.38 -3.54
CA LEU A 202 -3.56 9.43 -3.98
C LEU A 202 -4.26 10.73 -3.55
N SER A 203 -3.93 11.25 -2.37
CA SER A 203 -4.43 12.54 -1.88
C SER A 203 -3.85 13.71 -2.68
N ASP A 204 -2.55 13.70 -2.97
CA ASP A 204 -1.82 14.81 -3.60
C ASP A 204 -1.95 14.85 -5.13
N ALA A 205 -2.48 13.78 -5.75
CA ALA A 205 -2.45 13.63 -7.20
C ALA A 205 -3.38 14.59 -7.96
N ASN A 206 -4.32 15.26 -7.28
CA ASN A 206 -5.31 16.18 -7.89
C ASN A 206 -6.02 15.57 -9.11
N TRP A 207 -6.31 14.27 -9.07
CA TRP A 207 -7.02 13.57 -10.14
C TRP A 207 -8.53 13.76 -10.00
N GLU A 208 -9.19 13.93 -11.15
CA GLU A 208 -10.66 13.93 -11.22
C GLU A 208 -11.16 12.68 -11.98
N PRO A 209 -12.05 11.87 -11.36
CA PRO A 209 -12.45 11.92 -9.95
C PRO A 209 -11.30 11.49 -9.02
N SER A 210 -11.32 11.96 -7.77
CA SER A 210 -10.34 11.54 -6.76
C SER A 210 -10.44 10.03 -6.51
N LEU A 211 -9.27 9.38 -6.42
CA LEU A 211 -9.15 7.95 -6.13
C LEU A 211 -8.75 7.68 -4.68
N HIS A 212 -8.71 8.70 -3.82
CA HIS A 212 -8.54 8.52 -2.38
C HIS A 212 -9.82 7.93 -1.77
N TRP A 213 -9.68 6.90 -0.93
CA TRP A 213 -10.80 6.08 -0.44
C TRP A 213 -11.95 6.87 0.21
N LYS A 214 -11.64 7.95 0.94
CA LYS A 214 -12.64 8.84 1.57
C LYS A 214 -13.41 9.71 0.57
N SER A 215 -12.85 9.96 -0.60
CA SER A 215 -13.44 10.82 -1.64
C SER A 215 -14.20 10.02 -2.69
N MET A 216 -14.02 8.70 -2.71
CA MET A 216 -14.75 7.84 -3.64
C MET A 216 -16.21 7.69 -3.21
N PRO A 217 -17.16 7.66 -4.16
CA PRO A 217 -18.56 7.42 -3.84
C PRO A 217 -18.78 6.09 -3.12
N THR A 218 -19.61 6.13 -2.07
CA THR A 218 -20.14 4.94 -1.41
C THR A 218 -21.37 4.48 -2.19
N GLU A 219 -21.43 3.19 -2.53
CA GLU A 219 -22.60 2.63 -3.21
C GLU A 219 -23.73 2.34 -2.23
N PHE A 220 -24.96 2.66 -2.63
CA PHE A 220 -26.17 2.42 -1.87
C PHE A 220 -26.14 3.09 -0.48
N ASP A 221 -25.75 4.37 -0.46
CA ASP A 221 -25.59 5.15 0.76
C ASP A 221 -26.86 5.91 1.15
N GLU A 222 -28.02 5.59 0.56
CA GLU A 222 -29.29 6.24 0.87
C GLU A 222 -29.80 5.88 2.27
N ASP A 223 -30.46 6.82 2.95
CA ASP A 223 -31.07 6.55 4.24
C ASP A 223 -32.16 5.48 4.16
N SER A 224 -32.21 4.60 5.15
CA SER A 224 -33.14 3.48 5.21
C SER A 224 -33.72 3.31 6.61
N PRO A 225 -35.04 3.06 6.75
CA PRO A 225 -35.63 2.73 8.05
C PRO A 225 -35.17 1.37 8.59
N TYR A 226 -34.46 0.58 7.79
CA TYR A 226 -33.92 -0.74 8.18
C TYR A 226 -32.51 -0.65 8.79
N TYR A 227 -31.93 0.54 8.94
CA TYR A 227 -30.66 0.72 9.62
C TYR A 227 -30.78 0.68 11.15
N CYS A 228 -29.63 0.55 11.81
CA CYS A 228 -29.57 0.52 13.27
C CYS A 228 -30.18 1.79 13.87
N VAL A 229 -30.97 1.63 14.94
CA VAL A 229 -31.57 2.75 15.66
C VAL A 229 -30.48 3.52 16.41
N GLY A 230 -30.52 4.85 16.29
CA GLY A 230 -29.62 5.76 16.96
C GLY A 230 -29.85 5.85 18.48
N PRO A 231 -28.98 6.58 19.21
CA PRO A 231 -29.08 6.71 20.66
C PRO A 231 -30.38 7.36 21.18
N ASP A 232 -31.09 8.08 20.31
CA ASP A 232 -32.38 8.71 20.61
C ASP A 232 -33.55 7.71 20.59
N GLY A 233 -33.33 6.48 20.12
CA GLY A 233 -34.35 5.44 20.00
C GLY A 233 -35.33 5.64 18.84
N ILE A 234 -35.13 6.65 17.99
CA ILE A 234 -36.11 7.06 16.96
C ILE A 234 -35.45 7.13 15.58
N THR A 235 -34.24 7.66 15.48
CA THR A 235 -33.60 7.93 14.19
C THR A 235 -32.84 6.71 13.70
N ALA A 236 -33.12 6.26 12.46
CA ALA A 236 -32.30 5.24 11.81
C ALA A 236 -30.93 5.87 11.42
N LYS A 237 -29.83 5.25 11.84
CA LYS A 237 -28.48 5.77 11.60
C LYS A 237 -27.84 5.08 10.40
N ASN A 238 -27.62 5.85 9.34
CA ASN A 238 -26.83 5.43 8.20
C ASN A 238 -25.34 5.35 8.58
N LEU A 239 -24.73 4.18 8.35
CA LEU A 239 -23.34 3.90 8.71
C LEU A 239 -22.41 3.85 7.49
N SER A 240 -22.94 4.07 6.29
CA SER A 240 -22.21 3.94 5.02
C SER A 240 -20.98 4.85 4.93
N HIS A 241 -20.97 5.96 5.67
CA HIS A 241 -19.86 6.93 5.70
C HIS A 241 -19.05 6.93 7.00
N VAL A 242 -19.38 6.04 7.95
CA VAL A 242 -18.73 5.98 9.27
C VAL A 242 -17.51 5.05 9.17
N PRO A 243 -16.27 5.56 9.31
CA PRO A 243 -15.08 4.73 9.30
C PRO A 243 -15.07 3.77 10.48
N LEU A 244 -14.42 2.61 10.28
CA LEU A 244 -14.12 1.70 11.38
C LEU A 244 -12.91 2.21 12.15
N SER A 245 -12.78 1.85 13.43
CA SER A 245 -11.73 2.41 14.30
C SER A 245 -10.30 2.15 13.81
N TRP A 246 -10.07 1.01 13.14
CA TRP A 246 -8.78 0.69 12.52
C TRP A 246 -8.55 1.41 11.18
N GLN A 247 -9.59 2.05 10.62
CA GLN A 247 -9.49 2.83 9.40
C GLN A 247 -9.08 4.29 9.68
N GLU A 248 -9.35 4.78 10.90
CA GLU A 248 -9.02 6.16 11.33
C GLU A 248 -7.57 6.59 11.05
N PRO A 249 -6.53 5.75 11.29
CA PRO A 249 -5.15 6.16 11.00
C PRO A 249 -4.88 6.45 9.52
N TRP A 250 -5.72 5.96 8.60
CA TRP A 250 -5.61 6.14 7.15
C TRP A 250 -6.41 7.32 6.61
N THR A 251 -7.04 8.11 7.49
CA THR A 251 -7.87 9.26 7.10
C THR A 251 -7.08 10.54 6.93
N ASN A 252 -5.98 10.70 7.67
CA ASN A 252 -5.11 11.88 7.67
C ASN A 252 -3.69 11.43 7.36
N SER A 253 -3.20 11.76 6.17
CA SER A 253 -1.82 11.48 5.74
C SER A 253 -0.74 12.14 6.61
N ASP A 254 -1.11 12.97 7.58
CA ASP A 254 -0.22 13.68 8.51
C ASP A 254 -0.10 13.02 9.91
N CYS A 255 -0.84 11.94 10.20
CA CYS A 255 -1.07 11.52 11.59
C CYS A 255 0.04 10.72 12.29
N PHE A 256 1.09 10.25 11.63
CA PHE A 256 2.13 9.45 12.31
C PHE A 256 3.30 10.26 12.89
N ALA A 257 3.26 11.59 12.81
CA ALA A 257 4.16 12.48 13.52
C ALA A 257 3.58 12.94 14.87
N LYS A 258 3.23 12.00 15.77
CA LYS A 258 3.23 12.12 17.26
C LYS A 258 2.31 11.05 17.89
N PRO A 259 2.72 10.39 19.00
CA PRO A 259 1.81 9.57 19.78
C PRO A 259 0.90 10.50 20.59
N THR A 260 -0.27 10.85 20.07
CA THR A 260 -1.30 11.53 20.89
C THR A 260 -2.24 10.51 21.52
N ALA A 261 -2.23 10.51 22.85
CA ALA A 261 -3.05 9.73 23.75
C ALA A 261 -4.56 10.05 23.63
N LEU A 262 -5.18 9.60 22.55
CA LEU A 262 -6.63 9.76 22.33
C LEU A 262 -7.35 8.40 22.17
N LEU A 263 -6.85 7.37 22.85
CA LEU A 263 -7.46 6.02 22.86
C LEU A 263 -8.32 5.72 24.10
N ALA A 264 -8.59 6.71 24.95
CA ALA A 264 -9.29 6.46 26.23
C ALA A 264 -10.80 6.78 26.25
N LEU A 265 -11.38 7.40 25.22
CA LEU A 265 -12.77 7.90 25.29
C LEU A 265 -13.83 6.99 24.65
N CYS A 266 -13.47 5.93 23.93
CA CYS A 266 -14.46 5.00 23.35
C CYS A 266 -14.79 3.78 24.21
N TYR A 267 -14.19 3.63 25.41
CA TYR A 267 -14.34 2.43 26.23
C TYR A 267 -14.79 2.68 27.67
N PHE A 268 -15.62 3.70 27.93
CA PHE A 268 -16.36 3.80 29.19
C PHE A 268 -17.74 4.40 28.97
N SER A 269 -18.63 3.60 28.36
CA SER A 269 -20.07 3.75 28.61
C SER A 269 -20.51 2.62 29.54
N ILE A 270 -19.97 2.62 30.76
CA ILE A 270 -20.49 1.85 31.89
C ILE A 270 -21.12 2.87 32.85
N ASN A 271 -22.38 2.62 33.18
CA ASN A 271 -23.24 3.33 34.14
C ASN A 271 -22.49 4.18 35.20
N PRO A 272 -22.83 5.46 35.41
CA PRO A 272 -22.11 6.37 36.31
C PRO A 272 -22.40 6.14 37.82
N PHE A 273 -22.87 4.96 38.23
CA PHE A 273 -23.06 4.65 39.66
C PHE A 273 -22.12 3.50 40.06
N ASN A 274 -21.18 3.78 40.96
CA ASN A 274 -20.23 2.88 41.64
C ASN A 274 -18.82 2.66 41.03
N VAL A 275 -18.06 3.73 40.78
CA VAL A 275 -16.59 3.64 40.84
C VAL A 275 -16.06 4.61 41.90
N PRO A 276 -15.47 4.12 43.02
CA PRO A 276 -14.89 4.99 44.04
C PRO A 276 -13.73 5.81 43.47
N GLY A 277 -13.70 7.12 43.77
CA GLY A 277 -12.70 8.05 43.22
C GLY A 277 -11.23 7.70 43.49
N TRP A 278 -10.94 6.83 44.47
CA TRP A 278 -9.59 6.35 44.73
C TRP A 278 -9.05 5.40 43.65
N LEU A 279 -9.93 4.69 42.93
CA LEU A 279 -9.53 3.76 41.88
C LEU A 279 -9.05 4.50 40.61
N LEU A 280 -9.67 5.64 40.30
CA LEU A 280 -9.25 6.52 39.20
C LEU A 280 -7.90 7.18 39.49
N ALA A 281 -7.63 7.55 40.75
CA ALA A 281 -6.34 8.09 41.16
C ALA A 281 -5.20 7.05 41.06
N LEU A 282 -5.49 5.76 41.33
CA LEU A 282 -4.51 4.69 41.23
C LEU A 282 -4.08 4.43 39.76
N ILE A 283 -5.03 4.47 38.83
CA ILE A 283 -4.77 4.28 37.39
C ILE A 283 -3.91 5.42 36.83
N ALA A 284 -4.19 6.67 37.23
CA ALA A 284 -3.38 7.83 36.84
C ALA A 284 -1.94 7.75 37.38
N LEU A 285 -1.76 7.28 38.62
CA LEU A 285 -0.43 7.10 39.23
C LEU A 285 0.37 5.95 38.59
N MET A 286 -0.28 4.87 38.14
CA MET A 286 0.41 3.77 37.43
C MET A 286 0.88 4.18 36.03
N HIS A 287 0.15 5.07 35.35
CA HIS A 287 0.57 5.61 34.04
C HIS A 287 1.75 6.59 34.13
N LEU A 288 1.83 7.40 35.19
CA LEU A 288 2.96 8.31 35.40
C LEU A 288 4.27 7.57 35.74
N ARG A 289 4.20 6.38 36.35
CA ARG A 289 5.37 5.60 36.75
C ARG A 289 6.05 4.85 35.58
N ASN A 290 5.33 4.56 34.49
CA ASN A 290 5.88 3.84 33.33
C ASN A 290 6.50 4.75 32.26
N ASN A 291 6.37 6.09 32.39
CA ASN A 291 6.99 7.05 31.46
C ASN A 291 8.35 7.57 31.92
N TYR A 292 8.87 7.07 33.05
CA TYR A 292 10.25 7.31 33.48
C TYR A 292 10.91 5.97 33.82
N LYS A 293 11.30 5.23 32.77
CA LYS A 293 12.38 4.24 32.76
C LYS A 293 12.80 3.93 31.34
#